data_AF-A0A3S1CD83-F1
#
_entry.id   AF-A0A3S1CD83-F1
#
_cell.length_a   1.000
_cell.length_b   1.000
_cell.length_c   1.000
_cell.angle_alpha   90.00
_cell.angle_beta   90.00
_cell.angle_gamma   90.00
#
_symmetry.space_group_name_H-M   'P 1'
#
loop_
_entity.id
_entity.type
_entity.pdbx_description
1 polymer ?
#
loop_
_entity_poly.entity_id
_entity_poly.type
_entity_poly.pdbx_seq_one_letter_code
_entity_poly.pdbx_strand_id
1 'polypeptide(L)'
;MDFSQLLADKIDTIIDQWVIAVHQDQRIKSASNLPYSGIKNHVPDVLKAMVTVLSTSQGNDYKAIVSASWQHGIIRATQGFNPAEISREYHHLKTVIFDTIQADLLQAKPTDIIRAMRLINAVIDEAIARCFNSYVDERLRELEHLHNTLVLHNQELTRLVNANREHLSLLAHDLKHPLASIIGYSDLFLREHRQKAHEEDTYNNIEHIERVLRNGRHLLHLINDLLELSRYEAGQINIELTSTNVREIISNVCEMLEPLAAEKNLLMVVNCEQAPEQVITDAFQLQQVITNLVSNAIRYTE
;
A
#
# COMPACT_ATOMS: atom_id res chain seq x y z
N MET A 1 -35.53 18.66 47.64
CA MET A 1 -34.31 19.22 47.03
C MET A 1 -34.35 18.84 45.56
N ASP A 2 -34.12 19.79 44.66
CA ASP A 2 -34.12 19.49 43.22
C ASP A 2 -32.72 19.04 42.80
N PHE A 3 -32.54 17.71 42.70
CA PHE A 3 -31.27 17.12 42.28
C PHE A 3 -30.93 17.41 40.82
N SER A 4 -31.91 17.76 39.99
CA SER A 4 -31.65 18.11 38.59
C SER A 4 -30.93 19.45 38.49
N GLN A 5 -31.43 20.48 39.18
CA GLN A 5 -30.79 21.79 39.26
C GLN A 5 -29.41 21.70 39.93
N LEU A 6 -29.31 20.93 41.02
CA LEU A 6 -28.06 20.76 41.73
C LEU A 6 -26.96 20.14 40.87
N LEU A 7 -27.32 19.13 40.07
CA LEU A 7 -26.39 18.52 39.13
C LEU A 7 -26.03 19.49 38.01
N ALA A 8 -27.01 20.25 37.50
CA ALA A 8 -26.79 21.24 36.44
C ALA A 8 -25.76 22.30 36.87
N ASP A 9 -25.85 22.80 38.10
CA ASP A 9 -24.94 23.80 38.65
C ASP A 9 -23.50 23.28 38.85
N LYS A 10 -23.32 21.95 38.88
CA LYS A 10 -22.04 21.29 39.16
C LYS A 10 -21.40 20.59 37.94
N ILE A 11 -22.00 20.69 36.76
CA ILE A 11 -21.51 20.01 35.54
C ILE A 11 -20.05 20.33 35.25
N ASP A 12 -19.68 21.61 35.23
CA ASP A 12 -18.32 22.01 34.86
C ASP A 12 -17.28 21.47 35.87
N THR A 13 -17.59 21.54 37.16
CA THR A 13 -16.78 20.95 38.23
C THR A 13 -16.60 19.44 38.05
N ILE A 14 -17.67 18.72 37.72
CA ILE A 14 -17.64 17.27 37.48
C ILE A 14 -16.75 16.96 36.28
N ILE A 15 -16.86 17.71 35.19
CA ILE A 15 -16.06 17.50 33.97
C ILE A 15 -14.58 17.69 34.28
N ASP A 16 -14.22 18.80 34.93
CA ASP A 16 -12.81 19.12 35.19
C ASP A 16 -12.17 18.06 36.11
N GLN A 17 -12.87 17.67 37.19
CA GLN A 17 -12.40 16.61 38.08
C GLN A 17 -12.32 15.25 37.38
N TRP A 18 -13.29 14.93 36.53
CA TRP A 18 -13.29 13.68 35.78
C TRP A 18 -12.12 13.59 34.80
N VAL A 19 -11.85 14.65 34.02
CA VAL A 19 -10.74 14.65 33.07
C VAL A 19 -9.40 14.50 33.81
N ILE A 20 -9.25 15.15 34.97
CA ILE A 20 -8.06 14.98 35.83
C ILE A 20 -7.94 13.53 36.30
N ALA A 21 -9.02 12.93 36.81
CA ALA A 21 -9.02 11.55 37.28
C ALA A 21 -8.65 10.54 36.18
N VAL A 22 -9.16 10.75 34.96
CA VAL A 22 -8.83 9.90 33.80
C VAL A 22 -7.35 10.02 33.42
N HIS A 23 -6.79 11.24 33.37
CA HIS A 23 -5.36 11.43 33.08
C HIS A 23 -4.43 10.85 34.16
N GLN A 24 -4.86 10.89 35.42
CA GLN A 24 -4.07 10.39 36.55
C GLN A 24 -4.11 8.86 36.66
N ASP A 25 -5.11 8.19 36.07
CA ASP A 25 -5.20 6.74 36.08
C ASP A 25 -4.21 6.11 35.10
N GLN A 26 -3.08 5.66 35.62
CA GLN A 26 -2.02 4.98 34.85
C GLN A 26 -2.48 3.70 34.12
N ARG A 27 -3.68 3.19 34.44
CA ARG A 27 -4.28 2.03 33.76
C ARG A 27 -5.04 2.42 32.50
N ILE A 28 -5.28 3.71 32.27
CA ILE A 28 -5.87 4.29 31.04
C ILE A 28 -4.73 4.84 30.20
N LYS A 29 -3.97 3.94 29.56
CA LYS A 29 -2.76 4.29 28.81
C LYS A 29 -3.08 5.18 27.61
N SER A 30 -4.22 4.94 26.98
CA SER A 30 -4.70 5.70 25.82
C SER A 30 -5.00 7.17 26.16
N ALA A 31 -5.27 7.49 27.43
CA ALA A 31 -5.52 8.86 27.88
C ALA A 31 -4.25 9.70 28.05
N SER A 32 -3.10 9.08 28.37
CA SER A 32 -1.87 9.80 28.74
C SER A 32 -1.32 10.74 27.66
N ASN A 33 -1.62 10.46 26.39
CA ASN A 33 -1.14 11.23 25.25
C ASN A 33 -2.20 12.16 24.65
N LEU A 34 -3.41 12.19 25.20
CA LEU A 34 -4.49 13.03 24.70
C LEU A 34 -4.48 14.40 25.40
N PRO A 35 -4.84 15.47 24.69
CA PRO A 35 -5.12 16.74 25.34
C PRO A 35 -6.42 16.63 26.18
N TYR A 36 -6.56 17.51 27.17
CA TYR A 36 -7.77 17.61 28.00
C TYR A 36 -9.08 17.67 27.18
N SER A 37 -9.06 18.39 26.06
CA SER A 37 -10.19 18.46 25.11
C SER A 37 -10.51 17.11 24.44
N GLY A 38 -9.50 16.29 24.17
CA GLY A 38 -9.63 14.95 23.59
C GLY A 38 -10.26 13.93 24.55
N ILE A 39 -10.14 14.16 25.85
CA ILE A 39 -10.82 13.37 26.88
C ILE A 39 -12.24 13.89 27.12
N LYS A 40 -12.41 15.21 27.30
CA LYS A 40 -13.68 15.88 27.61
C LYS A 40 -14.84 15.43 26.70
N ASN A 41 -14.61 15.44 25.39
CA ASN A 41 -15.50 14.93 24.34
C ASN A 41 -17.02 15.09 24.64
N HIS A 42 -17.75 13.99 24.78
CA HIS A 42 -19.22 13.90 24.88
C HIS A 42 -19.76 13.83 26.32
N VAL A 43 -18.89 13.74 27.34
CA VAL A 43 -19.30 13.69 28.75
C VAL A 43 -20.20 14.87 29.16
N PRO A 44 -20.00 16.12 28.68
CA PRO A 44 -20.96 17.19 28.92
C PRO A 44 -22.39 16.83 28.54
N ASP A 45 -22.59 16.09 27.45
CA ASP A 45 -23.93 15.75 26.95
C ASP A 45 -24.54 14.58 27.73
N VAL A 46 -23.72 13.63 28.22
CA VAL A 46 -24.17 12.61 29.19
C VAL A 46 -24.67 13.26 30.47
N LEU A 47 -23.94 14.26 30.99
CA LEU A 47 -24.34 15.00 32.19
C LEU A 47 -25.62 15.81 31.97
N LYS A 48 -25.77 16.50 30.83
CA LYS A 48 -27.04 17.20 30.47
C LYS A 48 -28.22 16.24 30.36
N ALA A 49 -28.00 15.06 29.77
CA ALA A 49 -29.04 14.05 29.69
C ALA A 49 -29.42 13.51 31.07
N MET A 50 -28.45 13.36 31.97
CA MET A 50 -28.68 12.99 33.37
C MET A 50 -29.50 14.05 34.12
N VAL A 51 -29.21 15.35 33.93
CA VAL A 51 -30.03 16.45 34.45
C VAL A 51 -31.47 16.33 33.96
N THR A 52 -31.66 16.07 32.67
CA THR A 52 -33.00 15.92 32.07
C THR A 52 -33.76 14.76 32.71
N VAL A 53 -33.14 13.58 32.82
CA VAL A 53 -33.75 12.39 33.43
C VAL A 53 -34.10 12.61 34.91
N LEU A 54 -33.26 13.32 35.65
CA LEU A 54 -33.54 13.68 37.05
C LEU A 54 -34.71 14.66 37.19
N SER A 55 -34.88 15.59 36.23
CA SER A 55 -35.97 16.57 36.22
C SER A 55 -37.32 15.95 35.85
N THR A 56 -37.33 14.93 34.99
CA THR A 56 -38.55 14.25 34.55
C THR A 56 -39.04 13.25 35.58
N SER A 57 -40.32 13.31 35.95
CA SER A 57 -40.95 12.36 36.89
C SER A 57 -41.27 10.99 36.28
N GLN A 58 -41.18 10.85 34.95
CA GLN A 58 -41.43 9.61 34.22
C GLN A 58 -40.14 9.07 33.60
N GLY A 59 -39.64 7.97 34.14
CA GLY A 59 -38.29 7.44 33.88
C GLY A 59 -38.09 6.74 32.54
N ASN A 60 -38.34 7.42 31.41
CA ASN A 60 -38.14 6.80 30.09
C ASN A 60 -37.65 7.70 28.95
N ASP A 61 -37.31 8.98 29.17
CA ASP A 61 -36.81 9.83 28.08
C ASP A 61 -35.28 9.71 27.89
N TYR A 62 -34.84 8.49 27.55
CA TYR A 62 -33.42 8.19 27.29
C TYR A 62 -32.94 8.67 25.90
N LYS A 63 -33.79 9.29 25.08
CA LYS A 63 -33.46 9.67 23.70
C LYS A 63 -32.26 10.62 23.59
N ALA A 64 -32.08 11.53 24.54
CA ALA A 64 -30.92 12.42 24.58
C ALA A 64 -29.61 11.66 24.86
N ILE A 65 -29.67 10.58 25.66
CA ILE A 65 -28.53 9.71 26.01
C ILE A 65 -28.03 8.97 24.76
N VAL A 66 -28.95 8.59 23.87
CA VAL A 66 -28.67 7.86 22.64
C VAL A 66 -27.73 8.65 21.71
N SER A 67 -27.96 9.94 21.48
CA SER A 67 -27.11 10.70 20.55
C SER A 67 -25.75 11.06 21.16
N ALA A 68 -25.73 11.44 22.44
CA ALA A 68 -24.54 11.88 23.16
C ALA A 68 -23.52 10.73 23.35
N SER A 69 -23.98 9.56 23.79
CA SER A 69 -23.11 8.43 24.12
C SER A 69 -22.64 7.66 22.88
N TRP A 70 -23.33 7.83 21.74
CA TRP A 70 -22.98 7.19 20.47
C TRP A 70 -21.68 7.74 19.88
N GLN A 71 -21.45 9.05 19.95
CA GLN A 71 -20.20 9.65 19.45
C GLN A 71 -18.98 9.24 20.29
N HIS A 72 -19.18 8.92 21.57
CA HIS A 72 -18.06 8.52 22.43
C HIS A 72 -17.38 7.24 21.99
N GLY A 73 -18.16 6.19 21.74
CA GLY A 73 -17.62 4.88 21.43
C GLY A 73 -16.80 4.91 20.14
N ILE A 74 -17.31 5.61 19.13
CA ILE A 74 -16.60 5.87 17.86
C ILE A 74 -15.27 6.58 18.14
N ILE A 75 -15.30 7.69 18.89
CA ILE A 75 -14.10 8.47 19.16
C ILE A 75 -13.08 7.65 19.96
N ARG A 76 -13.51 6.89 20.97
CA ARG A 76 -12.62 6.02 21.76
C ARG A 76 -12.03 4.90 20.93
N ALA A 77 -12.77 4.33 19.97
CA ALA A 77 -12.21 3.41 18.98
C ALA A 77 -11.09 4.09 18.17
N THR A 78 -11.34 5.27 17.61
CA THR A 78 -10.31 6.00 16.83
C THR A 78 -9.09 6.43 17.65
N GLN A 79 -9.27 6.69 18.95
CA GLN A 79 -8.20 7.08 19.87
C GLN A 79 -7.42 5.88 20.46
N GLY A 80 -7.76 4.65 20.07
CA GLY A 80 -7.02 3.46 20.51
C GLY A 80 -7.40 2.92 21.88
N PHE A 81 -8.48 3.41 22.49
CA PHE A 81 -8.94 2.89 23.77
C PHE A 81 -9.38 1.43 23.64
N ASN A 82 -9.17 0.68 24.72
CA ASN A 82 -9.74 -0.66 24.86
C ASN A 82 -10.98 -0.67 25.78
N PRO A 83 -11.79 -1.74 25.76
CA PRO A 83 -12.99 -1.84 26.60
C PRO A 83 -12.76 -1.66 28.10
N ALA A 84 -11.63 -2.12 28.63
CA ALA A 84 -11.33 -1.97 30.05
C ALA A 84 -11.01 -0.52 30.41
N GLU A 85 -10.36 0.23 29.53
CA GLU A 85 -10.10 1.66 29.69
C GLU A 85 -11.40 2.47 29.67
N ILE A 86 -12.29 2.21 28.71
CA ILE A 86 -13.61 2.87 28.63
C ILE A 86 -14.41 2.60 29.91
N SER A 87 -14.39 1.35 30.40
CA SER A 87 -15.06 0.99 31.66
C SER A 87 -14.50 1.77 32.85
N ARG A 88 -13.19 2.04 32.88
CA ARG A 88 -12.55 2.86 33.93
C ARG A 88 -12.92 4.33 33.80
N GLU A 89 -13.03 4.86 32.59
CA GLU A 89 -13.48 6.24 32.38
C GLU A 89 -14.88 6.48 32.97
N TYR A 90 -15.81 5.57 32.70
CA TYR A 90 -17.17 5.65 33.27
C TYR A 90 -17.19 5.38 34.78
N HIS A 91 -16.29 4.54 35.29
CA HIS A 91 -16.11 4.37 36.73
C HIS A 91 -15.67 5.68 37.39
N HIS A 92 -14.67 6.37 36.83
CA HIS A 92 -14.23 7.69 37.33
C HIS A 92 -15.35 8.71 37.24
N LEU A 93 -16.11 8.73 36.15
CA LEU A 93 -17.24 9.65 35.99
C LEU A 93 -18.26 9.44 37.10
N LYS A 94 -18.64 8.18 37.36
CA LYS A 94 -19.55 7.82 38.43
C LYS A 94 -19.05 8.27 39.81
N THR A 95 -17.79 7.99 40.12
CA THR A 95 -17.17 8.37 41.39
C THR A 95 -17.18 9.88 41.57
N VAL A 96 -16.72 10.64 40.58
CA VAL A 96 -16.66 12.11 40.62
C VAL A 96 -18.06 12.71 40.78
N ILE A 97 -19.08 12.19 40.08
CA ILE A 97 -20.47 12.65 40.25
C ILE A 97 -20.90 12.50 41.71
N PHE A 98 -20.74 11.31 42.29
CA PHE A 98 -21.19 11.05 43.67
C PHE A 98 -20.41 11.84 44.71
N ASP A 99 -19.09 11.96 44.57
CA ASP A 99 -18.25 12.76 45.46
C ASP A 99 -18.66 14.24 45.43
N THR A 100 -18.99 14.75 44.23
CA THR A 100 -19.37 16.16 44.02
C THR A 100 -20.73 16.52 44.64
N ILE A 101 -21.67 15.57 44.70
CA ILE A 101 -23.02 15.77 45.27
C ILE A 101 -23.19 15.17 46.67
N GLN A 102 -22.14 14.59 47.25
CA GLN A 102 -22.20 13.84 48.51
C GLN A 102 -22.77 14.67 49.66
N ALA A 103 -22.30 15.91 49.82
CA ALA A 103 -22.74 16.80 50.90
C ALA A 103 -24.24 17.11 50.80
N ASP A 104 -24.77 17.25 49.59
CA ASP A 104 -26.18 17.56 49.34
C ASP A 104 -27.06 16.32 49.54
N LEU A 105 -26.58 15.14 49.13
CA LEU A 105 -27.24 13.87 49.40
C LEU A 105 -27.43 13.66 50.91
N LEU A 106 -26.43 13.98 51.73
CA LEU A 106 -26.52 13.82 53.19
C LEU A 106 -27.56 14.73 53.85
N GLN A 107 -27.99 15.81 53.18
CA GLN A 107 -29.03 16.73 53.67
C GLN A 107 -30.45 16.38 53.16
N ALA A 108 -30.56 15.42 52.23
CA ALA A 108 -31.83 15.06 51.59
C ALA A 108 -32.58 13.96 52.34
N LYS A 109 -33.86 13.77 51.98
CA LYS A 109 -34.66 12.66 52.51
C LYS A 109 -34.16 11.33 51.94
N PRO A 110 -34.16 10.23 52.71
CA PRO A 110 -33.71 8.91 52.23
C PRO A 110 -34.38 8.45 50.92
N THR A 111 -35.65 8.77 50.72
CA THR A 111 -36.38 8.46 49.48
C THR A 111 -35.81 9.17 48.26
N ASP A 112 -35.42 10.43 48.43
CA ASP A 112 -34.90 11.26 47.34
C ASP A 112 -33.47 10.84 46.98
N ILE A 113 -32.67 10.46 47.98
CA ILE A 113 -31.33 9.88 47.80
C ILE A 113 -31.40 8.60 46.97
N ILE A 114 -32.25 7.64 47.37
CA ILE A 114 -32.38 6.36 46.67
C ILE A 114 -32.85 6.58 45.23
N ARG A 115 -33.78 7.52 45.01
CA ARG A 115 -34.25 7.87 43.66
C ARG A 115 -33.12 8.46 42.81
N ALA A 116 -32.38 9.44 43.32
CA ALA A 116 -31.28 10.07 42.59
C ALA A 116 -30.20 9.05 42.23
N MET A 117 -29.78 8.22 43.19
CA MET A 117 -28.79 7.16 42.95
C MET A 117 -29.24 6.17 41.87
N ARG A 118 -30.51 5.73 41.90
CA ARG A 118 -31.06 4.82 40.87
C ARG A 118 -31.04 5.43 39.48
N LEU A 119 -31.46 6.70 39.35
CA LEU A 119 -31.50 7.38 38.07
C LEU A 119 -30.10 7.65 37.52
N ILE A 120 -29.17 8.13 38.35
CA ILE A 120 -27.76 8.34 37.94
C ILE A 120 -27.15 7.02 37.45
N ASN A 121 -27.32 5.92 38.20
CA ASN A 121 -26.81 4.61 37.78
C ASN A 121 -27.43 4.16 36.45
N ALA A 122 -28.75 4.26 36.29
CA ALA A 122 -29.42 3.86 35.06
C ALA A 122 -28.95 4.65 33.83
N VAL A 123 -28.70 5.96 33.98
CA VAL A 123 -28.17 6.80 32.90
C VAL A 123 -26.74 6.41 32.54
N ILE A 124 -25.89 6.14 33.53
CA ILE A 124 -24.51 5.70 33.30
C ILE A 124 -24.49 4.32 32.62
N ASP A 125 -25.30 3.37 33.08
CA ASP A 125 -25.36 2.02 32.51
C ASP A 125 -25.84 2.06 31.06
N GLU A 126 -26.85 2.88 30.73
CA GLU A 126 -27.29 3.08 29.35
C GLU A 126 -26.21 3.77 28.50
N ALA A 127 -25.52 4.78 29.04
CA ALA A 127 -24.42 5.45 28.34
C ALA A 127 -23.27 4.49 28.02
N ILE A 128 -22.91 3.62 28.97
CA ILE A 128 -21.91 2.55 28.79
C ILE A 128 -22.35 1.61 27.66
N ALA A 129 -23.58 1.11 27.70
CA ALA A 129 -24.09 0.18 26.69
C ALA A 129 -24.05 0.79 25.28
N ARG A 130 -24.47 2.06 25.13
CA ARG A 130 -24.43 2.79 23.85
C ARG A 130 -23.01 3.07 23.37
N CYS A 131 -22.11 3.44 24.28
CA CYS A 131 -20.70 3.61 23.97
C CYS A 131 -20.10 2.31 23.45
N PHE A 132 -20.37 1.17 24.10
CA PHE A 132 -19.84 -0.11 23.66
C PHE A 132 -20.38 -0.56 22.30
N ASN A 133 -21.67 -0.40 22.05
CA ASN A 133 -22.25 -0.75 20.74
C ASN A 133 -21.59 0.06 19.62
N SER A 134 -21.49 1.38 19.77
CA SER A 134 -20.86 2.25 18.77
C SER A 134 -19.35 2.02 18.62
N TYR A 135 -18.65 1.70 19.71
CA TYR A 135 -17.24 1.31 19.69
C TYR A 135 -17.03 0.02 18.88
N VAL A 136 -17.85 -1.01 19.13
CA VAL A 136 -17.75 -2.30 18.44
C VAL A 136 -18.07 -2.14 16.96
N ASP A 137 -19.13 -1.39 16.62
CA ASP A 137 -19.50 -1.11 15.23
C ASP A 137 -18.33 -0.43 14.48
N GLU A 138 -17.68 0.56 15.09
CA GLU A 138 -16.55 1.25 14.47
C GLU A 138 -15.33 0.32 14.29
N ARG A 139 -15.02 -0.52 15.29
CA ARG A 139 -13.94 -1.51 15.19
C ARG A 139 -14.22 -2.58 14.14
N LEU A 140 -15.46 -3.00 13.97
CA LEU A 140 -15.85 -3.94 12.92
C LEU A 140 -15.66 -3.32 11.53
N ARG A 141 -16.06 -2.06 11.35
CA ARG A 141 -15.83 -1.33 10.08
C ARG A 141 -14.35 -1.20 9.75
N GLU A 142 -13.52 -0.86 10.74
CA GLU A 142 -12.07 -0.77 10.57
C GLU A 142 -11.47 -2.14 10.16
N LEU A 143 -11.92 -3.22 10.80
CA LEU A 143 -11.49 -4.57 10.48
C LEU A 143 -11.91 -5.01 9.07
N GLU A 144 -13.15 -4.72 8.66
CA GLU A 144 -13.65 -4.98 7.31
C GLU A 144 -12.86 -4.22 6.25
N HIS A 145 -12.55 -2.94 6.52
CA HIS A 145 -11.74 -2.12 5.61
C HIS A 145 -10.33 -2.68 5.45
N LEU A 146 -9.69 -3.07 6.56
CA LEU A 146 -8.35 -3.67 6.53
C LEU A 146 -8.37 -5.02 5.81
N HIS A 147 -9.39 -5.85 6.04
CA HIS A 147 -9.56 -7.13 5.35
C HIS A 147 -9.68 -6.94 3.84
N ASN A 148 -10.55 -6.03 3.38
CA ASN A 148 -10.73 -5.74 1.95
C ASN A 148 -9.43 -5.24 1.31
N THR A 149 -8.69 -4.37 2.01
CA THR A 149 -7.39 -3.88 1.55
C THR A 149 -6.37 -5.00 1.41
N LEU A 150 -6.30 -5.92 2.38
CA LEU A 150 -5.42 -7.09 2.33
C LEU A 150 -5.79 -8.02 1.16
N VAL A 151 -7.08 -8.25 0.92
CA VAL A 151 -7.55 -9.08 -0.20
C VAL A 151 -7.13 -8.48 -1.54
N LEU A 152 -7.32 -7.18 -1.73
CA LEU A 152 -6.92 -6.49 -2.97
C LEU A 152 -5.40 -6.56 -3.19
N HIS A 153 -4.60 -6.30 -2.16
CA HIS A 153 -3.14 -6.43 -2.27
C HIS A 153 -2.70 -7.87 -2.59
N ASN A 154 -3.35 -8.88 -2.00
CA ASN A 154 -3.02 -10.27 -2.26
C ASN A 154 -3.35 -10.68 -3.71
N GLN A 155 -4.48 -10.19 -4.24
CA GLN A 155 -4.86 -10.39 -5.65
C GLN A 155 -3.83 -9.76 -6.59
N GLU A 156 -3.38 -8.54 -6.30
CA GLU A 156 -2.37 -7.86 -7.12
C GLU A 156 -1.02 -8.57 -7.07
N LEU A 157 -0.56 -8.99 -5.88
CA LEU A 157 0.65 -9.80 -5.75
C LEU A 157 0.56 -11.11 -6.53
N THR A 158 -0.59 -11.79 -6.47
CA THR A 158 -0.82 -13.03 -7.22
C THR A 158 -0.76 -12.79 -8.73
N ARG A 159 -1.36 -11.69 -9.20
CA ARG A 159 -1.30 -11.27 -10.61
C ARG A 159 0.15 -11.03 -11.05
N LEU A 160 0.93 -10.27 -10.27
CA LEU A 160 2.33 -9.99 -10.56
C LEU A 160 3.19 -11.27 -10.58
N VAL A 161 2.99 -12.16 -9.62
CA VAL A 161 3.69 -13.45 -9.56
C VAL A 161 3.37 -14.32 -10.79
N ASN A 162 2.10 -14.38 -11.19
CA ASN A 162 1.70 -15.16 -12.37
C ASN A 162 2.26 -14.56 -13.66
N ALA A 163 2.21 -13.24 -13.83
CA ALA A 163 2.80 -12.55 -14.97
C ALA A 163 4.32 -12.81 -15.06
N ASN A 164 5.03 -12.76 -13.93
CA ASN A 164 6.46 -13.07 -13.88
C ASN A 164 6.74 -14.54 -14.26
N ARG A 165 5.92 -15.48 -13.78
CA ARG A 165 6.04 -16.90 -14.17
C ARG A 165 5.83 -17.12 -15.67
N GLU A 166 4.84 -16.46 -16.26
CA GLU A 166 4.59 -16.51 -17.70
C GLU A 166 5.78 -15.94 -18.48
N HIS A 167 6.32 -14.82 -18.04
CA HIS A 167 7.51 -14.21 -18.63
C HIS A 167 8.72 -15.16 -18.59
N LEU A 168 9.02 -15.76 -17.43
CA LEU A 168 10.10 -16.74 -17.31
C LEU A 168 9.90 -17.97 -18.20
N SER A 169 8.65 -18.42 -18.37
CA SER A 169 8.33 -19.54 -19.26
C SER A 169 8.58 -19.19 -20.72
N LEU A 170 8.22 -17.98 -21.14
CA LEU A 170 8.50 -17.48 -22.50
C LEU A 170 10.02 -17.40 -22.75
N LEU A 171 10.77 -16.80 -21.82
CA LEU A 171 12.22 -16.71 -21.91
C LEU A 171 12.87 -18.10 -22.01
N ALA A 172 12.42 -19.07 -21.22
CA ALA A 172 12.94 -20.43 -21.29
C ALA A 172 12.70 -21.09 -22.67
N HIS A 173 11.55 -20.85 -23.29
CA HIS A 173 11.24 -21.35 -24.63
C HIS A 173 12.16 -20.72 -25.68
N ASP A 174 12.34 -19.40 -25.62
CA ASP A 174 13.12 -18.64 -26.59
C ASP A 174 14.61 -18.95 -26.49
N LEU A 175 15.11 -19.32 -25.31
CA LEU A 175 16.48 -19.83 -25.14
C LEU A 175 16.62 -21.28 -25.65
N LYS A 176 15.61 -22.13 -25.45
CA LYS A 176 15.65 -23.55 -25.83
C LYS A 176 15.73 -23.74 -27.35
N HIS A 177 15.05 -22.90 -28.12
CA HIS A 177 14.99 -23.02 -29.59
C HIS A 177 16.35 -22.86 -30.31
N PRO A 178 17.12 -21.76 -30.10
CA PRO A 178 18.47 -21.64 -30.66
C PRO A 178 19.42 -22.68 -30.08
N LEU A 179 19.30 -23.04 -28.80
CA LEU A 179 20.14 -24.07 -28.18
C LEU A 179 19.93 -25.45 -28.82
N ALA A 180 18.68 -25.85 -29.05
CA ALA A 180 18.35 -27.10 -29.75
C ALA A 180 18.90 -27.10 -31.18
N SER A 181 18.86 -25.95 -31.86
CA SER A 181 19.46 -25.78 -33.19
C SER A 181 20.98 -25.90 -33.17
N ILE A 182 21.67 -25.28 -32.21
CA ILE A 182 23.14 -25.41 -32.01
C ILE A 182 23.52 -26.87 -31.83
N ILE A 183 22.84 -27.58 -30.93
CA ILE A 183 23.09 -29.00 -30.66
C ILE A 183 22.85 -29.84 -31.94
N GLY A 184 21.76 -29.59 -32.65
CA GLY A 184 21.41 -30.30 -33.89
C GLY A 184 22.45 -30.15 -35.00
N TYR A 185 22.86 -28.91 -35.31
CA TYR A 185 23.88 -28.67 -36.34
C TYR A 185 25.27 -29.16 -35.93
N SER A 186 25.61 -29.08 -34.64
CA SER A 186 26.87 -29.63 -34.13
C SER A 186 26.91 -31.16 -34.24
N ASP A 187 25.79 -31.85 -33.96
CA ASP A 187 25.68 -33.30 -34.10
C ASP A 187 25.70 -33.75 -35.56
N LEU A 188 25.04 -33.01 -36.47
CA LEU A 188 25.12 -33.25 -37.92
C LEU A 188 26.57 -33.11 -38.43
N PHE A 189 27.24 -32.01 -38.07
CA PHE A 189 28.65 -31.78 -38.39
C PHE A 189 29.55 -32.94 -37.90
N LEU A 190 29.39 -33.34 -36.63
CA LEU A 190 30.18 -34.46 -36.06
C LEU A 190 29.91 -35.79 -36.76
N ARG A 191 28.69 -36.04 -37.25
CA ARG A 191 28.33 -37.27 -37.97
C ARG A 191 28.91 -37.28 -39.39
N GLU A 192 28.79 -36.18 -40.13
CA GLU A 192 29.36 -36.03 -41.47
C GLU A 192 30.89 -36.22 -41.43
N HIS A 193 31.55 -35.58 -40.47
CA HIS A 193 33.00 -35.67 -40.30
C HIS A 193 33.50 -37.06 -39.87
N ARG A 194 32.64 -37.89 -39.24
CA ARG A 194 32.94 -39.31 -38.93
C ARG A 194 32.68 -40.25 -40.10
N GLN A 195 31.82 -39.88 -41.06
CA GLN A 195 31.32 -40.79 -42.09
C GLN A 195 32.09 -40.76 -43.42
N LYS A 196 32.90 -39.73 -43.74
CA LYS A 196 33.85 -39.75 -44.89
C LYS A 196 34.91 -38.63 -44.80
N ALA A 197 36.18 -38.99 -44.97
CA ALA A 197 37.30 -38.07 -45.15
C ALA A 197 37.59 -37.88 -46.65
N HIS A 198 36.63 -37.31 -47.40
CA HIS A 198 36.84 -36.94 -48.80
C HIS A 198 36.68 -35.43 -48.94
N GLU A 199 37.63 -34.83 -49.66
CA GLU A 199 37.88 -33.38 -49.77
C GLU A 199 36.75 -32.60 -50.50
N GLU A 200 35.65 -33.24 -50.90
CA GLU A 200 34.54 -32.60 -51.64
C GLU A 200 33.36 -32.14 -50.75
N ASP A 201 33.28 -32.54 -49.47
CA ASP A 201 32.15 -32.20 -48.56
C ASP A 201 32.40 -30.94 -47.70
N THR A 202 33.40 -30.11 -48.04
CA THR A 202 33.76 -28.91 -47.25
C THR A 202 32.64 -27.87 -47.17
N TYR A 203 31.80 -27.76 -48.20
CA TYR A 203 30.71 -26.77 -48.25
C TYR A 203 29.57 -27.08 -47.26
N ASN A 204 29.17 -28.35 -47.09
CA ASN A 204 28.15 -28.75 -46.11
C ASN A 204 28.63 -28.52 -44.67
N ASN A 205 29.90 -28.81 -44.42
CA ASN A 205 30.57 -28.59 -43.13
C ASN A 205 30.58 -27.11 -42.73
N ILE A 206 30.83 -26.20 -43.69
CA ILE A 206 30.80 -24.75 -43.46
C ILE A 206 29.38 -24.26 -43.15
N GLU A 207 28.36 -24.75 -43.87
CA GLU A 207 26.96 -24.34 -43.62
C GLU A 207 26.49 -24.73 -42.20
N HIS A 208 26.83 -25.93 -41.72
CA HIS A 208 26.49 -26.34 -40.35
C HIS A 208 27.18 -25.46 -39.30
N ILE A 209 28.46 -25.11 -39.51
CA ILE A 209 29.22 -24.20 -38.62
C ILE A 209 28.61 -22.80 -38.62
N GLU A 210 28.24 -22.26 -39.79
CA GLU A 210 27.57 -20.95 -39.90
C GLU A 210 26.23 -20.94 -39.17
N ARG A 211 25.45 -22.02 -39.27
CA ARG A 211 24.19 -22.18 -38.53
C ARG A 211 24.42 -22.29 -37.01
N VAL A 212 25.48 -22.96 -36.55
CA VAL A 212 25.87 -22.97 -35.12
C VAL A 212 26.24 -21.57 -34.65
N LEU A 213 27.11 -20.86 -35.38
CA LEU A 213 27.54 -19.50 -35.05
C LEU A 213 26.37 -18.52 -35.00
N ARG A 214 25.44 -18.60 -35.96
CA ARG A 214 24.24 -17.76 -35.99
C ARG A 214 23.34 -17.99 -34.77
N ASN A 215 23.06 -19.24 -34.41
CA ASN A 215 22.23 -19.54 -33.25
C ASN A 215 22.94 -19.20 -31.93
N GLY A 216 24.27 -19.36 -31.85
CA GLY A 216 25.07 -18.93 -30.69
C GLY A 216 25.01 -17.41 -30.48
N ARG A 217 25.11 -16.64 -31.56
CA ARG A 217 24.91 -15.17 -31.51
C ARG A 217 23.49 -14.79 -31.09
N HIS A 218 22.48 -15.50 -31.57
CA HIS A 218 21.08 -15.26 -31.17
C HIS A 218 20.85 -15.54 -29.69
N LEU A 219 21.39 -16.65 -29.16
CA LEU A 219 21.31 -16.99 -27.74
C LEU A 219 22.01 -15.93 -26.86
N LEU A 220 23.20 -15.47 -27.28
CA LEU A 220 23.93 -14.42 -26.56
C LEU A 220 23.14 -13.12 -26.50
N HIS A 221 22.44 -12.75 -27.59
CA HIS A 221 21.57 -11.58 -27.62
C HIS A 221 20.40 -11.72 -26.62
N LEU A 222 19.69 -12.86 -26.63
CA LEU A 222 18.60 -13.13 -25.68
C LEU A 222 19.05 -13.09 -24.21
N ILE A 223 20.26 -13.57 -23.92
CA ILE A 223 20.83 -13.49 -22.56
C ILE A 223 21.12 -12.04 -22.16
N ASN A 224 21.67 -11.24 -23.08
CA ASN A 224 21.95 -9.84 -22.81
C ASN A 224 20.66 -9.03 -22.59
N ASP A 225 19.63 -9.27 -23.41
CA ASP A 225 18.32 -8.63 -23.26
C ASP A 225 17.70 -8.95 -21.89
N LEU A 226 17.82 -10.21 -21.44
CA LEU A 226 17.35 -10.64 -20.11
C LEU A 226 18.13 -9.97 -18.97
N LEU A 227 19.45 -9.85 -19.09
CA LEU A 227 20.29 -9.18 -18.09
C LEU A 227 19.99 -7.67 -17.99
N GLU A 228 19.76 -7.00 -19.13
CA GLU A 228 19.36 -5.60 -19.16
C GLU A 228 17.99 -5.38 -18.51
N LEU A 229 17.01 -6.21 -18.84
CA LEU A 229 15.70 -6.17 -18.21
C LEU A 229 15.79 -6.40 -16.68
N SER A 230 16.60 -7.37 -16.25
CA SER A 230 16.79 -7.65 -14.82
C SER A 230 17.43 -6.45 -14.09
N ARG A 231 18.37 -5.75 -14.71
CA ARG A 231 18.95 -4.51 -14.18
C ARG A 231 17.92 -3.38 -14.12
N TYR A 232 17.04 -3.27 -15.11
CA TYR A 232 15.95 -2.29 -15.13
C TYR A 232 14.98 -2.52 -13.97
N GLU A 233 14.48 -3.75 -13.80
CA GLU A 233 13.53 -4.11 -12.74
C GLU A 233 14.12 -3.95 -11.34
N ALA A 234 15.43 -4.16 -11.16
CA ALA A 234 16.13 -3.93 -9.91
C ALA A 234 16.42 -2.45 -9.61
N GLY A 235 16.08 -1.53 -10.53
CA GLY A 235 16.41 -0.11 -10.42
C GLY A 235 17.92 0.17 -10.49
N GLN A 236 18.70 -0.74 -11.08
CA GLN A 236 20.18 -0.69 -11.14
C GLN A 236 20.71 -0.12 -12.46
N ILE A 237 19.84 0.45 -13.29
CA ILE A 237 20.26 1.22 -14.46
C ILE A 237 20.53 2.65 -14.01
N ASN A 238 21.81 2.97 -13.82
CA ASN A 238 22.25 4.35 -13.70
C ASN A 238 22.30 4.96 -15.10
N ILE A 239 21.44 5.94 -15.34
CA ILE A 239 21.42 6.72 -16.58
C ILE A 239 22.41 7.87 -16.40
N GLU A 240 23.43 7.94 -17.25
CA GLU A 240 24.41 9.02 -17.21
C GLU A 240 24.02 10.11 -18.23
N LEU A 241 23.31 11.12 -17.75
CA LEU A 241 22.88 12.24 -18.59
C LEU A 241 24.07 13.15 -18.91
N THR A 242 24.43 13.21 -20.19
CA THR A 242 25.50 14.04 -20.73
C THR A 242 25.02 14.80 -21.97
N SER A 243 25.67 15.93 -22.27
CA SER A 243 25.39 16.66 -23.53
C SER A 243 25.95 15.85 -24.69
N THR A 244 25.08 15.34 -25.55
CA THR A 244 25.41 14.31 -26.53
C THR A 244 25.06 14.79 -27.94
N ASN A 245 25.98 14.60 -28.88
CA ASN A 245 25.75 14.91 -30.30
C ASN A 245 25.00 13.77 -30.99
N VAL A 246 23.74 14.02 -31.33
CA VAL A 246 22.85 13.00 -31.94
C VAL A 246 23.33 12.59 -33.33
N ARG A 247 23.87 13.54 -34.11
CA ARG A 247 24.33 13.26 -35.49
C ARG A 247 25.54 12.33 -35.48
N GLU A 248 26.44 12.51 -34.52
CA GLU A 248 27.60 11.64 -34.34
C GLU A 248 27.19 10.21 -34.00
N ILE A 249 26.23 10.03 -33.09
CA ILE A 249 25.69 8.70 -32.76
C ILE A 249 25.05 8.05 -33.99
N ILE A 250 24.20 8.78 -34.73
CA ILE A 250 23.55 8.23 -35.93
C ILE A 250 24.60 7.83 -36.98
N SER A 251 25.62 8.67 -37.22
CA SER A 251 26.71 8.36 -38.15
C SER A 251 27.43 7.08 -37.75
N ASN A 252 27.82 6.96 -36.48
CA ASN A 252 28.54 5.80 -35.96
C ASN A 252 27.71 4.50 -36.09
N VAL A 253 26.40 4.56 -35.83
CA VAL A 253 25.52 3.39 -35.98
C VAL A 253 25.36 3.01 -37.46
N CYS A 254 25.20 4.00 -38.34
CA CYS A 254 25.10 3.75 -39.77
C CYS A 254 26.40 3.14 -40.32
N GLU A 255 27.57 3.69 -40.01
CA GLU A 255 28.86 3.11 -40.42
C GLU A 255 29.03 1.67 -39.91
N MET A 256 28.59 1.39 -38.68
CA MET A 256 28.66 0.05 -38.09
C MET A 256 27.76 -0.96 -38.81
N LEU A 257 26.57 -0.55 -39.25
CA LEU A 257 25.56 -1.44 -39.84
C LEU A 257 25.55 -1.44 -41.39
N GLU A 258 26.31 -0.55 -42.03
CA GLU A 258 26.45 -0.48 -43.49
C GLU A 258 26.85 -1.82 -44.13
N PRO A 259 27.80 -2.61 -43.58
CA PRO A 259 28.14 -3.91 -44.16
C PRO A 259 26.96 -4.89 -44.18
N LEU A 260 26.11 -4.87 -43.14
CA LEU A 260 24.91 -5.71 -43.05
C LEU A 260 23.83 -5.29 -44.06
N ALA A 261 23.65 -3.99 -44.26
CA ALA A 261 22.73 -3.47 -45.27
C ALA A 261 23.21 -3.83 -46.69
N ALA A 262 24.53 -3.70 -46.94
CA ALA A 262 25.16 -4.04 -48.21
C ALA A 262 25.04 -5.54 -48.54
N GLU A 263 25.20 -6.43 -47.56
CA GLU A 263 25.01 -7.87 -47.73
C GLU A 263 23.59 -8.23 -48.22
N LYS A 264 22.59 -7.45 -47.81
CA LYS A 264 21.20 -7.55 -48.27
C LYS A 264 20.88 -6.72 -49.53
N ASN A 265 21.85 -6.03 -50.12
CA ASN A 265 21.65 -5.07 -51.22
C ASN A 265 20.65 -3.94 -50.89
N LEU A 266 20.56 -3.53 -49.63
CA LEU A 266 19.68 -2.45 -49.19
C LEU A 266 20.39 -1.10 -49.27
N LEU A 267 19.66 -0.08 -49.73
CA LEU A 267 20.11 1.31 -49.70
C LEU A 267 19.80 1.92 -48.33
N MET A 268 20.83 2.33 -47.60
CA MET A 268 20.69 3.08 -46.35
C MET A 268 20.82 4.57 -46.62
N VAL A 269 19.76 5.34 -46.32
CA VAL A 269 19.75 6.81 -46.51
C VAL A 269 19.62 7.49 -45.15
N VAL A 270 20.58 8.37 -44.84
CA VAL A 270 20.61 9.14 -43.59
C VAL A 270 20.14 10.57 -43.85
N ASN A 271 19.02 10.96 -43.25
CA ASN A 271 18.53 12.35 -43.28
C ASN A 271 18.40 12.88 -41.84
N CYS A 272 19.35 13.73 -41.45
CA CYS A 272 19.43 14.28 -40.09
C CYS A 272 19.38 15.82 -40.08
N GLU A 273 18.87 16.48 -41.12
CA GLU A 273 18.90 17.95 -41.23
C GLU A 273 18.14 18.63 -40.09
N GLN A 274 17.03 18.04 -39.65
CA GLN A 274 16.19 18.54 -38.55
C GLN A 274 16.62 18.03 -37.17
N ALA A 275 17.65 17.19 -37.08
CA ALA A 275 18.11 16.66 -35.81
C ALA A 275 18.84 17.77 -35.00
N PRO A 276 18.52 17.94 -33.70
CA PRO A 276 19.22 18.88 -32.83
C PRO A 276 20.70 18.50 -32.72
N GLU A 277 21.59 19.51 -32.68
CA GLU A 277 23.03 19.27 -32.59
C GLU A 277 23.45 18.64 -31.26
N GLN A 278 22.79 19.00 -30.15
CA GLN A 278 23.04 18.41 -28.83
C GLN A 278 21.73 18.14 -28.10
N VAL A 279 21.69 17.02 -27.38
CA VAL A 279 20.62 16.66 -26.45
C VAL A 279 21.22 16.19 -25.13
N ILE A 280 20.55 16.46 -24.03
CA ILE A 280 20.93 15.91 -22.71
C ILE A 280 20.34 14.50 -22.63
N THR A 281 21.19 13.49 -22.72
CA THR A 281 20.79 12.08 -22.72
C THR A 281 21.95 11.17 -22.30
N ASP A 282 21.68 9.88 -22.18
CA ASP A 282 22.72 8.87 -22.06
C ASP A 282 23.12 8.40 -23.46
N ALA A 283 24.36 8.71 -23.85
CA ALA A 283 24.87 8.44 -25.18
C ALA A 283 24.88 6.93 -25.50
N PHE A 284 25.19 6.09 -24.51
CA PHE A 284 25.27 4.64 -24.70
C PHE A 284 23.87 4.06 -24.92
N GLN A 285 22.90 4.45 -24.09
CA GLN A 285 21.52 4.00 -24.22
C GLN A 285 20.88 4.49 -25.53
N LEU A 286 21.15 5.74 -25.93
CA LEU A 286 20.65 6.27 -27.19
C LEU A 286 21.24 5.55 -28.41
N GLN A 287 22.55 5.26 -28.39
CA GLN A 287 23.20 4.48 -29.43
C GLN A 287 22.60 3.07 -29.54
N GLN A 288 22.31 2.41 -28.42
CA GLN A 288 21.68 1.10 -28.39
C GLN A 288 20.28 1.11 -29.00
N VAL A 289 19.45 2.11 -28.66
CA VAL A 289 18.11 2.27 -29.25
C VAL A 289 18.20 2.41 -30.77
N ILE A 290 19.07 3.29 -31.26
CA ILE A 290 19.23 3.52 -32.71
C ILE A 290 19.76 2.26 -33.40
N THR A 291 20.71 1.55 -32.80
CA THR A 291 21.25 0.28 -33.31
C THR A 291 20.16 -0.78 -33.43
N ASN A 292 19.30 -0.92 -32.41
CA ASN A 292 18.20 -1.88 -32.42
C ASN A 292 17.14 -1.54 -33.48
N LEU A 293 16.82 -0.27 -33.68
CA LEU A 293 15.87 0.16 -34.71
C LEU A 293 16.41 -0.08 -36.12
N VAL A 294 17.66 0.32 -36.40
CA VAL A 294 18.28 0.17 -37.72
C VAL A 294 18.53 -1.30 -38.05
N SER A 295 19.01 -2.11 -37.09
CA SER A 295 19.18 -3.55 -37.30
C SER A 295 17.85 -4.27 -37.56
N ASN A 296 16.77 -3.89 -36.87
CA ASN A 296 15.42 -4.37 -37.17
C ASN A 296 14.97 -3.95 -38.58
N ALA A 297 15.21 -2.70 -38.99
CA ALA A 297 14.88 -2.24 -40.33
C ALA A 297 15.61 -3.04 -41.43
N ILE A 298 16.92 -3.29 -41.27
CA ILE A 298 17.70 -4.15 -42.17
C ILE A 298 17.14 -5.57 -42.19
N ARG A 299 16.75 -6.11 -41.02
CA ARG A 299 16.20 -7.47 -40.92
C ARG A 299 14.89 -7.65 -41.68
N TYR A 300 13.96 -6.69 -41.60
CA TYR A 300 12.59 -6.82 -42.13
C TYR A 300 12.31 -6.10 -43.45
N THR A 301 13.26 -5.32 -43.97
CA THR A 301 13.13 -4.74 -45.32
C THR A 301 13.53 -5.78 -46.36
N GLU A 302 12.69 -5.90 -47.40
CA GLU A 302 12.85 -6.77 -48.58
C GLU A 302 13.40 -6.00 -49.79
#